data_AF-A0A517LBK4-F1
#
_entry.id   AF-A0A517LBK4-F1
#
_cell.length_a   1.000
_cell.length_b   1.000
_cell.length_c   1.000
_cell.angle_alpha   90.00
_cell.angle_beta   90.00
_cell.angle_gamma   90.00
#
_symmetry.space_group_name_H-M   'P 1'
#
loop_
_entity.id
_entity.type
_entity.pdbx_description
1 polymer ?
#
loop_
_entity_poly.entity_id
_entity_poly.type
_entity_poly.pdbx_seq_one_letter_code
_entity_poly.pdbx_strand_id
1 'polypeptide(L)'
;MPPSFGGKSEGVKPEATRLRQVALVVRDLGEARRILTKVLGTEVCYVDPSVSKFGLENFLLPLGGDLLEVVSPVQPNTTAGRLLDKRGDGGYMIIMQNLEAAARRKHIQSLGHRVIWGYSQDDVECVQYHPKGIKGGMMPELDSHAKSEENPEPLKDRFSPWHTCGPDYRSYSTSMKEHSDLHLLGVLLRLAPGEVDTEGAAREWRDVFGVDMSRDLLAFTNARMGFGALKYVEELQKKKQSDVLRFLLRVRCWELRQLKVIHRASRPSRPDKARRLGYKAKQGYVIYRIRVRRGGRKRPSPKGATYGKPTNQGINQLKYQRSLRSTAEERVGRRCANLRVLNSYWINQDSTYKYYEVILVDPQHKAIRRDPRINWIVNPVHKHREARGLTATGKKSRGLGKGHRYNKTTAGRRKTWKKHNTLSLWRYR
;
A
#
# COMPACT_ATOMS: atom_id res chain seq x y z
N MET A 1 -33.67 6.74 29.49
CA MET A 1 -32.94 7.88 28.88
C MET A 1 -31.68 7.34 28.24
N PRO A 2 -31.48 7.52 26.93
CA PRO A 2 -30.21 7.13 26.30
C PRO A 2 -29.09 8.07 26.77
N PRO A 3 -27.84 7.59 26.90
CA PRO A 3 -26.74 8.43 27.35
C PRO A 3 -26.40 9.46 26.26
N SER A 4 -26.31 10.73 26.66
CA SER A 4 -25.87 11.84 25.83
C SER A 4 -24.44 11.59 25.35
N PHE A 5 -24.28 11.39 24.05
CA PHE A 5 -22.96 11.41 23.43
C PHE A 5 -22.40 12.84 23.55
N GLY A 6 -21.24 12.95 24.20
CA GLY A 6 -20.51 14.20 24.37
C GLY A 6 -20.28 14.92 23.04
N GLY A 7 -20.29 16.24 23.11
CA GLY A 7 -20.15 17.15 21.98
C GLY A 7 -18.95 16.78 21.11
N LYS A 8 -19.20 16.68 19.80
CA LYS A 8 -18.13 16.68 18.80
C LYS A 8 -17.43 18.04 18.92
N SER A 9 -16.12 18.04 19.20
CA SER A 9 -15.28 19.20 18.93
C SER A 9 -15.51 19.60 17.47
N GLU A 10 -15.93 20.84 17.22
CA GLU A 10 -15.99 21.39 15.87
C GLU A 10 -14.57 21.38 15.29
N GLY A 11 -14.23 20.31 14.57
CA GLY A 11 -12.95 20.20 13.88
C GLY A 11 -12.87 21.25 12.78
N VAL A 12 -11.70 21.86 12.61
CA VAL A 12 -11.44 22.80 11.51
C VAL A 12 -11.84 22.14 10.19
N LYS A 13 -12.66 22.85 9.41
CA LYS A 13 -13.14 22.36 8.12
C LYS A 13 -11.95 22.11 7.20
N PRO A 14 -11.87 20.97 6.50
CA PRO A 14 -10.81 20.74 5.54
C PRO A 14 -10.78 21.83 4.46
N GLU A 15 -9.58 22.29 4.14
CA GLU A 15 -9.34 23.33 3.15
C GLU A 15 -8.38 22.87 2.08
N ALA A 16 -8.48 23.51 0.91
CA ALA A 16 -7.56 23.28 -0.19
C ALA A 16 -6.13 23.51 0.29
N THR A 17 -5.31 22.47 0.17
CA THR A 17 -3.89 22.49 0.52
C THR A 17 -3.15 21.83 -0.64
N ARG A 18 -2.06 22.45 -1.09
CA ARG A 18 -1.19 21.91 -2.14
C ARG A 18 0.05 21.28 -1.51
N LEU A 19 0.48 20.13 -1.99
CA LEU A 19 1.75 19.54 -1.59
C LEU A 19 2.83 20.13 -2.48
N ARG A 20 3.58 21.12 -1.97
CA ARG A 20 4.39 21.99 -2.80
C ARG A 20 5.82 21.52 -2.95
N GLN A 21 6.38 20.97 -1.89
CA GLN A 21 7.76 20.51 -1.87
C GLN A 21 7.91 19.27 -0.97
N VAL A 22 8.76 18.35 -1.39
CA VAL A 22 9.19 17.19 -0.60
C VAL A 22 10.68 17.27 -0.43
N ALA A 23 11.17 17.28 0.81
CA ALA A 23 12.61 17.30 1.08
C ALA A 23 13.11 15.90 1.40
N LEU A 24 14.23 15.52 0.77
CA LEU A 24 15.01 14.33 1.07
C LEU A 24 16.31 14.74 1.76
N VAL A 25 16.81 13.89 2.67
CA VAL A 25 18.14 14.02 3.26
C VAL A 25 19.03 12.88 2.76
N VAL A 26 20.25 13.21 2.37
CA VAL A 26 21.24 12.25 1.84
C VAL A 26 22.61 12.46 2.47
N ARG A 27 23.46 11.42 2.44
CA ARG A 27 24.89 11.52 2.79
C ARG A 27 25.71 12.24 1.72
N ASP A 28 25.46 11.92 0.45
CA ASP A 28 26.25 12.40 -0.68
C ASP A 28 25.35 13.24 -1.60
N LEU A 29 25.47 14.57 -1.48
CA LEU A 29 24.66 15.49 -2.28
C LEU A 29 25.01 15.43 -3.76
N GLY A 30 26.30 15.23 -4.10
CA GLY A 30 26.78 15.20 -5.48
C GLY A 30 26.27 13.98 -6.24
N GLU A 31 26.34 12.81 -5.63
CA GLU A 31 25.82 11.57 -6.21
C GLU A 31 24.28 11.60 -6.31
N ALA A 32 23.59 12.12 -5.28
CA ALA A 32 22.15 12.30 -5.32
C ALA A 32 21.72 13.23 -6.47
N ARG A 33 22.42 14.37 -6.65
CA ARG A 33 22.20 15.30 -7.77
C ARG A 33 22.33 14.56 -9.09
N ARG A 34 23.44 13.85 -9.30
CA ARG A 34 23.73 13.12 -10.55
C ARG A 34 22.68 12.05 -10.86
N ILE A 35 22.26 11.28 -9.86
CA ILE A 35 21.24 10.23 -10.03
C ILE A 35 19.88 10.86 -10.36
N LEU A 36 19.45 11.84 -9.58
CA LEU A 36 18.09 12.38 -9.69
C LEU A 36 17.88 13.16 -10.98
N THR A 37 18.83 14.02 -11.37
CA THR A 37 18.74 14.74 -12.65
C THR A 37 18.71 13.77 -13.83
N LYS A 38 19.54 12.73 -13.82
CA LYS A 38 19.58 11.72 -14.87
C LYS A 38 18.32 10.86 -14.94
N VAL A 39 17.80 10.42 -13.79
CA VAL A 39 16.66 9.49 -13.74
C VAL A 39 15.34 10.20 -13.99
N LEU A 40 15.17 11.40 -13.43
CA LEU A 40 13.97 12.21 -13.64
C LEU A 40 14.01 12.97 -14.96
N GLY A 41 15.19 13.11 -15.58
CA GLY A 41 15.34 13.89 -16.81
C GLY A 41 15.12 15.37 -16.55
N THR A 42 15.67 15.89 -15.46
CA THR A 42 15.52 17.29 -15.05
C THR A 42 16.84 17.89 -14.58
N GLU A 43 16.83 19.16 -14.21
CA GLU A 43 18.00 19.92 -13.76
C GLU A 43 17.77 20.58 -12.40
N VAL A 44 18.84 21.14 -11.84
CA VAL A 44 18.73 21.94 -10.62
C VAL A 44 18.20 23.33 -10.99
N CYS A 45 17.01 23.67 -10.50
CA CYS A 45 16.40 24.97 -10.74
C CYS A 45 16.82 26.02 -9.71
N TYR A 46 17.25 25.60 -8.51
CA TYR A 46 17.73 26.51 -7.47
C TYR A 46 18.64 25.81 -6.45
N VAL A 47 19.58 26.56 -5.88
CA VAL A 47 20.39 26.17 -4.72
C VAL A 47 20.17 27.27 -3.69
N ASP A 48 19.62 26.92 -2.52
CA ASP A 48 19.30 27.91 -1.49
C ASP A 48 20.50 28.10 -0.53
N PRO A 49 21.21 29.24 -0.61
CA PRO A 49 22.31 29.51 0.32
C PRO A 49 21.82 29.68 1.76
N SER A 50 20.54 29.98 1.98
CA SER A 50 19.97 30.24 3.30
C SER A 50 19.93 28.98 4.18
N VAL A 51 19.94 27.77 3.60
CA VAL A 51 19.95 26.51 4.37
C VAL A 51 21.24 26.29 5.16
N SER A 52 22.30 27.03 4.83
CA SER A 52 23.57 27.04 5.58
C SER A 52 23.39 27.45 7.04
N LYS A 53 22.37 28.27 7.36
CA LYS A 53 22.01 28.64 8.75
C LYS A 53 21.61 27.44 9.61
N PHE A 54 21.23 26.32 8.97
CA PHE A 54 20.91 25.05 9.62
C PHE A 54 22.09 24.05 9.56
N GLY A 55 23.26 24.48 9.06
CA GLY A 55 24.41 23.64 8.83
C GLY A 55 24.24 22.65 7.66
N LEU A 56 23.37 23.00 6.70
CA LEU A 56 23.04 22.17 5.54
C LEU A 56 23.46 22.87 4.25
N GLU A 57 23.63 22.07 3.20
CA GLU A 57 23.58 22.49 1.80
C GLU A 57 22.40 21.81 1.12
N ASN A 58 21.87 22.38 0.04
CA ASN A 58 20.76 21.77 -0.69
C ASN A 58 20.84 21.98 -2.21
N PHE A 59 19.91 21.36 -2.92
CA PHE A 59 19.48 21.78 -4.25
C PHE A 59 18.00 21.46 -4.42
N LEU A 60 17.33 22.18 -5.33
CA LEU A 60 15.94 21.96 -5.70
C LEU A 60 15.85 21.53 -7.17
N LEU A 61 15.01 20.53 -7.42
CA LEU A 61 14.65 20.03 -8.75
C LEU A 61 13.18 20.32 -9.01
N PRO A 62 12.80 20.77 -10.22
CA PRO A 62 11.41 20.93 -10.59
C PRO A 62 10.76 19.57 -10.88
N LEU A 63 9.53 19.40 -10.43
CA LEU A 63 8.62 18.32 -10.80
C LEU A 63 7.43 18.92 -11.57
N GLY A 64 7.75 19.66 -12.63
CA GLY A 64 6.82 20.53 -13.33
C GLY A 64 6.57 21.80 -12.51
N GLY A 65 5.49 21.84 -11.72
CA GLY A 65 5.12 23.03 -10.92
C GLY A 65 5.35 22.89 -9.41
N ASP A 66 5.88 21.77 -8.97
CA ASP A 66 6.18 21.45 -7.57
C ASP A 66 7.66 21.06 -7.45
N LEU A 67 8.17 20.84 -6.24
CA LEU A 67 9.61 20.74 -6.01
C LEU A 67 10.02 19.46 -5.29
N LEU A 68 11.18 18.94 -5.70
CA LEU A 68 11.95 17.98 -4.92
C LEU A 68 13.19 18.69 -4.40
N GLU A 69 13.29 18.82 -3.08
CA GLU A 69 14.48 19.34 -2.42
C GLU A 69 15.33 18.19 -1.93
N VAL A 70 16.65 18.32 -2.05
CA VAL A 70 17.61 17.38 -1.47
C VAL A 70 18.58 18.17 -0.62
N VAL A 71 18.68 17.80 0.66
CA VAL A 71 19.55 18.43 1.64
C VAL A 71 20.65 17.46 2.09
N SER A 72 21.82 18.00 2.42
CA SER A 72 22.92 17.26 3.01
C SER A 72 23.54 18.06 4.16
N PRO A 73 23.88 17.43 5.30
CA PRO A 73 24.54 18.10 6.40
C PRO A 73 26.02 18.37 6.09
N VAL A 74 26.45 19.62 6.20
CA VAL A 74 27.87 20.04 6.07
C VAL A 74 28.53 20.34 7.42
N GLN A 75 27.72 20.51 8.48
CA GLN A 75 28.19 20.67 9.85
C GLN A 75 27.91 19.41 10.69
N PRO A 76 28.75 19.11 11.69
CA PRO A 76 28.49 18.02 12.62
C PRO A 76 27.25 18.31 13.47
N ASN A 77 26.58 17.26 13.94
CA ASN A 77 25.45 17.33 14.90
C ASN A 77 24.25 18.19 14.45
N THR A 78 24.00 18.33 13.15
CA THR A 78 22.74 18.92 12.65
C THR A 78 21.55 17.98 12.88
N THR A 79 20.33 18.52 12.87
CA THR A 79 19.10 17.71 12.99
C THR A 79 18.97 16.73 11.82
N ALA A 80 19.28 17.16 10.60
CA ALA A 80 19.29 16.31 9.42
C ALA A 80 20.36 15.21 9.54
N GLY A 81 21.58 15.54 10.00
CA GLY A 81 22.65 14.57 10.23
C GLY A 81 22.27 13.48 11.23
N ARG A 82 21.68 13.85 12.38
CA ARG A 82 21.19 12.85 13.35
C ARG A 82 20.09 11.95 12.79
N LEU A 83 19.21 12.48 11.94
CA LEU A 83 18.18 11.67 11.28
C LEU A 83 18.81 10.68 10.29
N LEU A 84 19.77 11.16 9.51
CA LEU A 84 20.53 10.40 8.53
C LEU A 84 21.31 9.25 9.19
N ASP A 85 21.98 9.49 10.31
CA ASP A 85 22.67 8.44 11.07
C ASP A 85 21.70 7.37 11.60
N LYS A 86 20.48 7.78 11.96
CA LYS A 86 19.46 6.87 12.51
C LYS A 86 18.72 6.05 11.45
N ARG A 87 18.49 6.62 10.25
CA ARG A 87 17.57 6.05 9.26
C ARG A 87 18.19 5.81 7.88
N GLY A 88 19.40 6.32 7.62
CA GLY A 88 19.99 6.43 6.30
C GLY A 88 19.29 7.47 5.43
N ASP A 89 19.69 7.54 4.17
CA ASP A 89 19.10 8.43 3.16
C ASP A 89 17.57 8.22 3.06
N GLY A 90 16.81 9.32 2.94
CA GLY A 90 15.36 9.23 2.85
C GLY A 90 14.62 10.54 3.04
N GLY A 91 13.32 10.44 3.36
CA GLY A 91 12.46 11.61 3.55
C GLY A 91 12.82 12.43 4.79
N TYR A 92 12.77 13.75 4.65
CA TYR A 92 13.08 14.73 5.68
C TYR A 92 11.86 15.61 6.00
N MET A 93 11.32 16.31 4.97
CA MET A 93 10.23 17.29 5.15
C MET A 93 9.07 17.07 4.18
N ILE A 94 7.88 17.47 4.63
CA ILE A 94 6.68 17.62 3.81
C ILE A 94 6.25 19.07 3.90
N ILE A 95 6.38 19.80 2.79
CA ILE A 95 6.16 21.23 2.71
C ILE A 95 4.89 21.49 1.91
N MET A 96 3.94 22.13 2.57
CA MET A 96 2.57 22.29 2.12
C MET A 96 2.25 23.78 1.96
N GLN A 97 1.42 24.09 0.98
CA GLN A 97 0.91 25.44 0.76
C GLN A 97 -0.60 25.50 1.06
N ASN A 98 -1.00 26.56 1.75
CA ASN A 98 -2.39 26.97 1.97
C ASN A 98 -2.50 28.49 1.87
N LEU A 99 -3.71 29.06 1.99
CA LEU A 99 -3.90 30.51 1.95
C LEU A 99 -3.79 31.17 3.32
N GLU A 100 -3.97 30.42 4.41
CA GLU A 100 -4.14 30.95 5.77
C GLU A 100 -3.18 30.29 6.78
N ALA A 101 -1.90 30.17 6.44
CA ALA A 101 -0.92 29.46 7.29
C ALA A 101 -0.84 30.04 8.71
N ALA A 102 -0.93 31.37 8.86
CA ALA A 102 -0.93 32.05 10.15
C ALA A 102 -2.16 31.68 11.02
N ALA A 103 -3.34 31.55 10.43
CA ALA A 103 -4.54 31.12 11.14
C ALA A 103 -4.41 29.64 11.55
N ARG A 104 -3.90 28.79 10.64
CA ARG A 104 -3.72 27.35 10.90
C ARG A 104 -2.64 27.08 11.95
N ARG A 105 -1.62 27.91 12.06
CA ARG A 105 -0.61 27.84 13.12
C ARG A 105 -1.23 27.81 14.51
N LYS A 106 -2.19 28.69 14.81
CA LYS A 106 -2.88 28.73 16.12
C LYS A 106 -3.60 27.41 16.42
N HIS A 107 -4.29 26.84 15.43
CA HIS A 107 -4.96 25.54 15.55
C HIS A 107 -3.97 24.39 15.77
N ILE A 108 -2.91 24.32 14.97
CA ILE A 108 -1.90 23.25 15.10
C ILE A 108 -1.21 23.30 16.47
N GLN A 109 -0.94 24.51 16.98
CA GLN A 109 -0.41 24.70 18.33
C GLN A 109 -1.39 24.30 19.43
N SER A 110 -2.70 24.53 19.27
CA SER A 110 -3.71 24.12 20.26
C SER A 110 -3.84 22.60 20.37
N LEU A 111 -3.52 21.87 19.30
CA LEU A 111 -3.40 20.42 19.29
C LEU A 111 -2.08 19.90 19.91
N GLY A 112 -1.20 20.80 20.38
CA GLY A 112 0.05 20.46 21.06
C GLY A 112 1.25 20.25 20.12
N HIS A 113 1.15 20.62 18.84
CA HIS A 113 2.29 20.53 17.90
C HIS A 113 3.13 21.80 17.96
N ARG A 114 4.41 21.64 18.30
CA ARG A 114 5.35 22.74 18.53
C ARG A 114 5.91 23.32 17.22
N VAL A 115 5.83 24.63 17.06
CA VAL A 115 6.55 25.39 16.03
C VAL A 115 8.05 25.44 16.39
N ILE A 116 8.92 25.17 15.43
CA ILE A 116 10.38 25.14 15.62
C ILE A 116 11.10 26.26 14.88
N TRP A 117 10.52 26.74 13.79
CA TRP A 117 11.04 27.83 13.00
C TRP A 117 9.91 28.39 12.12
N GLY A 118 10.07 29.63 11.68
CA GLY A 118 9.14 30.29 10.78
C GLY A 118 9.47 31.77 10.65
N TYR A 119 8.90 32.40 9.65
CA TYR A 119 9.02 33.84 9.42
C TYR A 119 7.79 34.33 8.67
N SER A 120 7.55 35.63 8.78
CA SER A 120 6.53 36.36 8.06
C SER A 120 7.24 37.48 7.33
N GLN A 121 7.20 37.47 6.00
CA GLN A 121 7.83 38.50 5.18
C GLN A 121 6.96 38.76 3.96
N ASP A 122 6.60 40.03 3.76
CA ASP A 122 5.76 40.50 2.66
C ASP A 122 4.45 39.69 2.53
N ASP A 123 4.27 38.95 1.44
CA ASP A 123 3.11 38.12 1.16
C ASP A 123 3.29 36.66 1.63
N VAL A 124 4.38 36.34 2.32
CA VAL A 124 4.75 34.98 2.72
C VAL A 124 4.64 34.78 4.23
N GLU A 125 3.98 33.69 4.62
CA GLU A 125 4.07 33.12 5.97
C GLU A 125 4.69 31.73 5.84
N CYS A 126 5.78 31.47 6.54
CA CYS A 126 6.43 30.16 6.61
C CYS A 126 6.40 29.62 8.03
N VAL A 127 5.96 28.37 8.22
CA VAL A 127 5.87 27.76 9.55
C VAL A 127 6.29 26.29 9.54
N GLN A 128 7.38 25.98 10.25
CA GLN A 128 7.90 24.63 10.45
C GLN A 128 7.51 24.06 11.82
N TYR A 129 7.07 22.81 11.83
CA TYR A 129 6.61 22.12 13.03
C TYR A 129 7.54 20.96 13.41
N HIS A 130 7.69 20.71 14.71
CA HIS A 130 8.47 19.58 15.18
C HIS A 130 7.76 18.24 14.82
N PRO A 131 8.46 17.23 14.27
CA PRO A 131 7.83 15.98 13.83
C PRO A 131 7.35 15.05 14.95
N LYS A 132 7.64 15.39 16.22
CA LYS A 132 7.26 14.56 17.38
C LYS A 132 5.75 14.57 17.54
N GLY A 133 5.17 13.37 17.64
CA GLY A 133 3.73 13.19 17.78
C GLY A 133 2.96 13.19 16.45
N ILE A 134 3.64 13.37 15.31
CA ILE A 134 3.01 13.36 13.99
C ILE A 134 3.32 12.05 13.28
N LYS A 135 2.29 11.32 12.84
CA LYS A 135 2.49 10.02 12.15
C LYS A 135 3.31 10.18 10.87
N GLY A 136 4.13 9.17 10.57
CA GLY A 136 5.09 9.20 9.46
C GLY A 136 6.43 9.83 9.82
N GLY A 137 6.50 10.64 10.88
CA GLY A 137 7.75 11.15 11.47
C GLY A 137 8.61 11.95 10.50
N MET A 138 7.97 12.68 9.57
CA MET A 138 8.56 13.71 8.71
C MET A 138 8.28 15.08 9.32
N MET A 139 9.17 16.04 9.09
CA MET A 139 8.99 17.41 9.56
C MET A 139 7.96 18.11 8.64
N PRO A 140 6.80 18.54 9.16
CA PRO A 140 5.83 19.28 8.38
C PRO A 140 6.19 20.76 8.35
N GLU A 141 6.00 21.37 7.19
CA GLU A 141 6.05 22.80 6.97
C GLU A 141 4.74 23.21 6.28
N LEU A 142 4.12 24.27 6.77
CA LEU A 142 2.89 24.79 6.22
C LEU A 142 3.02 26.29 6.01
N ASP A 143 3.00 26.66 4.74
CA ASP A 143 3.26 28.03 4.31
C ASP A 143 2.06 28.60 3.54
N SER A 144 2.02 29.93 3.45
CA SER A 144 1.09 30.63 2.58
C SER A 144 1.78 31.70 1.76
N HIS A 145 1.26 31.90 0.55
CA HIS A 145 1.49 33.07 -0.29
C HIS A 145 0.16 33.77 -0.41
N ALA A 146 0.10 35.06 -0.05
CA ALA A 146 -1.09 35.87 -0.24
C ALA A 146 -1.39 36.03 -1.73
N LYS A 147 -2.65 36.37 -2.05
CA LYS A 147 -3.03 36.70 -3.42
C LYS A 147 -2.46 38.07 -3.77
N SER A 148 -1.90 38.18 -4.96
CA SER A 148 -1.46 39.45 -5.55
C SER A 148 -1.98 39.59 -6.98
N GLU A 149 -1.81 40.77 -7.58
CA GLU A 149 -2.16 40.97 -9.01
C GLU A 149 -1.35 40.04 -9.92
N GLU A 150 -0.09 39.78 -9.57
CA GLU A 150 0.82 38.90 -10.31
C GLU A 150 0.60 37.41 -10.02
N ASN A 151 -0.03 37.08 -8.89
CA ASN A 151 -0.34 35.71 -8.46
C ASN A 151 -1.75 35.62 -7.84
N PRO A 152 -2.82 35.73 -8.65
CA PRO A 152 -4.19 35.83 -8.15
C PRO A 152 -4.74 34.51 -7.59
N GLU A 153 -4.20 33.36 -8.04
CA GLU A 153 -4.61 32.03 -7.58
C GLU A 153 -3.41 31.14 -7.14
N PRO A 154 -2.72 31.46 -6.03
CA PRO A 154 -1.47 30.81 -5.62
C PRO A 154 -1.53 29.29 -5.48
N LEU A 155 -2.70 28.75 -5.11
CA LEU A 155 -2.93 27.31 -4.94
C LEU A 155 -3.31 26.57 -6.22
N LYS A 156 -3.86 27.26 -7.23
CA LYS A 156 -4.40 26.63 -8.44
C LYS A 156 -3.44 26.75 -9.62
N ASP A 157 -2.74 27.86 -9.74
CA ASP A 157 -1.75 28.02 -10.80
C ASP A 157 -0.61 27.03 -10.58
N ARG A 158 -0.40 26.16 -11.58
CA ARG A 158 0.63 25.14 -11.56
C ARG A 158 2.02 25.75 -11.34
N PHE A 159 2.31 26.89 -11.95
CA PHE A 159 3.62 27.52 -11.92
C PHE A 159 3.66 28.76 -11.03
N SER A 160 2.74 28.90 -10.07
CA SER A 160 2.76 30.02 -9.13
C SER A 160 4.14 30.22 -8.49
N PRO A 161 4.53 31.45 -8.12
CA PRO A 161 5.75 31.72 -7.37
C PRO A 161 5.87 30.89 -6.08
N TRP A 162 7.12 30.62 -5.68
CA TRP A 162 7.41 29.90 -4.45
C TRP A 162 8.68 30.44 -3.78
N HIS A 163 8.54 30.83 -2.52
CA HIS A 163 9.60 31.57 -1.81
C HIS A 163 10.89 30.76 -1.60
N THR A 164 10.81 29.43 -1.49
CA THR A 164 12.00 28.58 -1.27
C THR A 164 12.89 28.47 -2.51
N CYS A 165 12.41 28.89 -3.68
CA CYS A 165 13.20 28.95 -4.92
C CYS A 165 13.95 30.29 -5.10
N GLY A 166 13.95 31.15 -4.08
CA GLY A 166 14.60 32.45 -4.12
C GLY A 166 13.81 33.51 -4.90
N PRO A 167 14.39 34.72 -5.06
CA PRO A 167 13.66 35.89 -5.57
C PRO A 167 13.47 35.89 -7.09
N ASP A 168 14.29 35.15 -7.86
CA ASP A 168 14.23 35.15 -9.33
C ASP A 168 13.19 34.17 -9.87
N TYR A 169 11.91 34.57 -9.79
CA TYR A 169 10.78 33.80 -10.31
C TYR A 169 10.93 33.42 -11.78
N ARG A 170 11.48 34.31 -12.61
CA ARG A 170 11.60 34.08 -14.05
C ARG A 170 12.53 32.90 -14.34
N SER A 171 13.67 32.85 -13.65
CA SER A 171 14.66 31.78 -13.81
C SER A 171 14.08 30.41 -13.44
N TYR A 172 13.63 30.20 -12.20
CA TYR A 172 13.17 28.87 -11.80
C TYR A 172 11.84 28.47 -12.46
N SER A 173 10.95 29.42 -12.77
CA SER A 173 9.69 29.10 -13.45
C SER A 173 9.89 28.65 -14.90
N THR A 174 10.99 29.07 -15.54
CA THR A 174 11.37 28.59 -16.88
C THR A 174 11.71 27.10 -16.82
N SER A 175 12.62 26.72 -15.91
CA SER A 175 12.98 25.31 -15.69
C SER A 175 11.77 24.46 -15.28
N MET A 176 10.87 24.98 -14.43
CA MET A 176 9.60 24.34 -14.10
C MET A 176 8.72 24.06 -15.33
N LYS A 177 8.59 25.02 -16.25
CA LYS A 177 7.78 24.90 -17.47
C LYS A 177 8.41 23.94 -18.49
N GLU A 178 9.72 23.96 -18.63
CA GLU A 178 10.46 23.03 -19.50
C GLU A 178 10.28 21.57 -19.06
N HIS A 179 10.18 21.33 -17.76
CA HIS A 179 9.94 20.00 -17.17
C HIS A 179 8.47 19.77 -16.80
N SER A 180 7.54 20.37 -17.56
CA SER A 180 6.09 20.30 -17.31
C SER A 180 5.45 18.93 -17.61
N ASP A 181 6.21 17.98 -18.15
CA ASP A 181 5.85 16.58 -18.27
C ASP A 181 5.95 15.83 -16.93
N LEU A 182 6.72 16.35 -15.97
CA LEU A 182 6.81 15.81 -14.62
C LEU A 182 5.62 16.25 -13.76
N HIS A 183 5.09 15.30 -12.98
CA HIS A 183 3.96 15.52 -12.07
C HIS A 183 4.17 14.82 -10.74
N LEU A 184 4.03 15.56 -9.64
CA LEU A 184 3.94 14.98 -8.31
C LEU A 184 2.56 14.35 -8.09
N LEU A 185 2.45 13.04 -8.33
CA LEU A 185 1.19 12.32 -8.16
C LEU A 185 0.89 11.97 -6.70
N GLY A 186 1.91 11.75 -5.89
CA GLY A 186 1.71 11.41 -4.49
C GLY A 186 2.94 10.95 -3.73
N VAL A 187 2.78 10.91 -2.41
CA VAL A 187 3.81 10.56 -1.44
C VAL A 187 3.30 9.47 -0.50
N LEU A 188 4.16 8.51 -0.16
CA LEU A 188 3.87 7.49 0.84
C LEU A 188 4.85 7.60 2.00
N LEU A 189 4.31 7.94 3.17
CA LEU A 189 5.07 8.04 4.40
C LEU A 189 5.15 6.70 5.11
N ARG A 190 6.33 6.36 5.61
CA ARG A 190 6.55 5.13 6.36
C ARG A 190 6.18 5.36 7.82
N LEU A 191 5.22 4.59 8.34
CA LEU A 191 4.92 4.60 9.77
C LEU A 191 6.07 4.00 10.59
N ALA A 192 6.11 4.37 11.87
CA ALA A 192 7.08 3.80 12.81
C ALA A 192 6.88 2.27 12.95
N PRO A 193 7.93 1.51 13.29
CA PRO A 193 7.79 0.08 13.57
C PRO A 193 6.68 -0.19 14.60
N GLY A 194 5.77 -1.12 14.29
CA GLY A 194 4.62 -1.46 15.13
C GLY A 194 3.36 -0.65 14.82
N GLU A 195 3.48 0.52 14.22
CA GLU A 195 2.33 1.29 13.75
C GLU A 195 1.82 0.75 12.41
N VAL A 196 0.56 0.32 12.40
CA VAL A 196 -0.05 -0.35 11.25
C VAL A 196 -1.40 0.23 10.85
N ASP A 197 -1.89 1.24 11.59
CA ASP A 197 -3.13 1.94 11.29
C ASP A 197 -2.84 3.12 10.35
N THR A 198 -2.74 2.81 9.06
CA THR A 198 -2.45 3.79 8.00
C THR A 198 -3.60 4.78 7.81
N GLU A 199 -4.83 4.34 8.04
CA GLU A 199 -6.03 5.17 7.91
C GLU A 199 -6.19 6.10 9.13
N GLY A 200 -5.88 5.60 10.34
CA GLY A 200 -5.79 6.44 11.53
C GLY A 200 -4.72 7.51 11.40
N ALA A 201 -3.54 7.18 10.85
CA ALA A 201 -2.50 8.16 10.56
C ALA A 201 -2.93 9.22 9.54
N ALA A 202 -3.66 8.84 8.49
CA ALA A 202 -4.22 9.80 7.54
C ALA A 202 -5.27 10.72 8.19
N ARG A 203 -6.13 10.18 9.07
CA ARG A 203 -7.09 11.00 9.83
C ARG A 203 -6.39 12.00 10.76
N GLU A 204 -5.36 11.58 11.46
CA GLU A 204 -4.57 12.47 12.32
C GLU A 204 -4.01 13.65 11.51
N TRP A 205 -3.43 13.38 10.35
CA TRP A 205 -2.94 14.45 9.46
C TRP A 205 -4.04 15.39 8.96
N ARG A 206 -5.22 14.86 8.62
CA ARG A 206 -6.38 15.70 8.27
C ARG A 206 -6.77 16.61 9.43
N ASP A 207 -6.84 16.06 10.63
CA ASP A 207 -7.31 16.79 11.82
C ASP A 207 -6.30 17.88 12.26
N VAL A 208 -5.00 17.60 12.07
CA VAL A 208 -3.91 18.54 12.38
C VAL A 208 -3.77 19.61 11.30
N PHE A 209 -3.65 19.22 10.03
CA PHE A 209 -3.29 20.14 8.93
C PHE A 209 -4.47 20.58 8.06
N GLY A 210 -5.69 20.13 8.35
CA GLY A 210 -6.88 20.50 7.60
C GLY A 210 -6.88 20.04 6.14
N VAL A 211 -6.11 19.01 5.79
CA VAL A 211 -6.06 18.46 4.42
C VAL A 211 -7.16 17.42 4.25
N ASP A 212 -8.04 17.60 3.27
CA ASP A 212 -9.19 16.70 3.07
C ASP A 212 -8.75 15.24 2.77
N MET A 213 -9.66 14.29 2.94
CA MET A 213 -9.41 12.87 2.71
C MET A 213 -10.24 12.32 1.56
N SER A 214 -9.59 11.56 0.69
CA SER A 214 -10.26 10.69 -0.28
C SER A 214 -9.93 9.24 0.05
N ARG A 215 -10.93 8.52 0.58
CA ARG A 215 -10.78 7.14 1.09
C ARG A 215 -9.74 7.07 2.21
N ASP A 216 -8.61 6.40 1.98
CA ASP A 216 -7.52 6.16 2.92
C ASP A 216 -6.29 7.05 2.66
N LEU A 217 -6.42 8.07 1.80
CA LEU A 217 -5.37 9.01 1.43
C LEU A 217 -5.80 10.45 1.71
N LEU A 218 -4.84 11.30 2.06
CA LEU A 218 -4.97 12.75 2.08
C LEU A 218 -5.01 13.27 0.64
N ALA A 219 -5.95 14.17 0.37
CA ALA A 219 -6.27 14.72 -0.94
C ALA A 219 -5.78 16.17 -1.05
N PHE A 220 -4.50 16.33 -1.38
CA PHE A 220 -3.97 17.64 -1.80
C PHE A 220 -4.56 18.05 -3.15
N THR A 221 -4.46 19.33 -3.50
CA THR A 221 -4.96 19.85 -4.78
C THR A 221 -4.24 19.22 -5.98
N ASN A 222 -2.94 18.97 -5.87
CA ASN A 222 -2.08 18.41 -6.92
C ASN A 222 -1.76 16.90 -6.74
N ALA A 223 -1.74 16.41 -5.50
CA ALA A 223 -1.19 15.08 -5.18
C ALA A 223 -2.05 14.29 -4.19
N ARG A 224 -1.67 13.05 -3.93
CA ARG A 224 -2.23 12.23 -2.82
C ARG A 224 -1.14 11.84 -1.85
N MET A 225 -1.40 11.92 -0.55
CA MET A 225 -0.47 11.40 0.46
C MET A 225 -1.10 10.26 1.25
N GLY A 226 -0.31 9.24 1.54
CA GLY A 226 -0.76 8.13 2.38
C GLY A 226 0.36 7.59 3.26
N PHE A 227 0.01 6.57 4.03
CA PHE A 227 0.94 5.89 4.93
C PHE A 227 1.10 4.44 4.52
N GLY A 228 2.34 3.94 4.48
CA GLY A 228 2.56 2.54 4.08
C GLY A 228 4.00 2.04 4.26
N ALA A 229 4.14 0.87 4.89
CA ALA A 229 5.38 0.10 4.89
C ALA A 229 5.41 -0.99 3.80
N LEU A 230 4.24 -1.38 3.28
CA LEU A 230 4.08 -2.62 2.49
C LEU A 230 4.07 -2.38 0.98
N LYS A 231 4.01 -1.13 0.52
CA LYS A 231 4.00 -0.79 -0.91
C LYS A 231 5.33 -1.15 -1.58
N TYR A 232 6.47 -0.76 -0.99
CA TYR A 232 7.78 -1.15 -1.47
C TYR A 232 7.98 -2.68 -1.49
N VAL A 233 7.50 -3.37 -0.44
CA VAL A 233 7.52 -4.84 -0.40
C VAL A 233 6.69 -5.43 -1.55
N GLU A 234 5.53 -4.87 -1.85
CA GLU A 234 4.73 -5.27 -3.01
C GLU A 234 5.49 -5.04 -4.33
N GLU A 235 6.05 -3.84 -4.55
CA GLU A 235 6.73 -3.51 -5.81
C GLU A 235 7.97 -4.39 -6.01
N LEU A 236 8.77 -4.61 -4.96
CA LEU A 236 9.86 -5.58 -4.97
C LEU A 236 9.33 -6.96 -5.39
N GLN A 237 8.25 -7.43 -4.76
CA GLN A 237 7.62 -8.71 -5.08
C GLN A 237 7.03 -8.79 -6.49
N LYS A 238 6.84 -7.69 -7.23
CA LYS A 238 6.49 -7.76 -8.66
C LYS A 238 7.71 -8.11 -9.51
N LYS A 239 8.91 -7.64 -9.12
CA LYS A 239 10.19 -7.88 -9.82
C LYS A 239 10.88 -9.17 -9.35
N LYS A 240 10.17 -10.31 -9.37
CA LYS A 240 10.68 -11.61 -8.85
C LYS A 240 11.91 -12.16 -9.59
N GLN A 241 12.19 -11.66 -10.78
CA GLN A 241 13.35 -12.05 -11.59
C GLN A 241 14.62 -11.25 -11.25
N SER A 242 14.53 -10.21 -10.41
CA SER A 242 15.70 -9.51 -9.89
C SER A 242 16.60 -10.44 -9.07
N ASP A 243 17.90 -10.19 -9.08
CA ASP A 243 18.89 -11.04 -8.40
C ASP A 243 18.63 -11.14 -6.89
N VAL A 244 18.28 -10.02 -6.26
CA VAL A 244 17.91 -9.95 -4.84
C VAL A 244 16.77 -10.92 -4.51
N LEU A 245 15.67 -10.90 -5.28
CA LEU A 245 14.55 -11.79 -5.02
C LEU A 245 14.83 -13.23 -5.44
N ARG A 246 15.56 -13.46 -6.53
CA ARG A 246 15.94 -14.81 -6.94
C ARG A 246 16.81 -15.49 -5.88
N PHE A 247 17.81 -14.79 -5.35
CA PHE A 247 18.65 -15.26 -4.25
C PHE A 247 17.80 -15.60 -3.02
N LEU A 248 16.97 -14.65 -2.56
CA LEU A 248 16.09 -14.85 -1.40
C LEU A 248 15.14 -16.04 -1.59
N LEU A 249 14.53 -16.18 -2.78
CA LEU A 249 13.63 -17.29 -3.08
C LEU A 249 14.38 -18.62 -3.14
N ARG A 250 15.63 -18.67 -3.61
CA ARG A 250 16.43 -19.90 -3.64
C ARG A 250 16.72 -20.40 -2.23
N VAL A 251 17.17 -19.52 -1.33
CA VAL A 251 17.44 -19.85 0.09
C VAL A 251 16.16 -20.33 0.78
N ARG A 252 15.06 -19.57 0.65
CA ARG A 252 13.76 -19.96 1.22
C ARG A 252 13.26 -21.29 0.67
N CYS A 253 13.48 -21.57 -0.61
CA CYS A 253 13.03 -22.82 -1.21
C CYS A 253 13.81 -24.01 -0.67
N TRP A 254 15.11 -23.86 -0.43
CA TRP A 254 15.91 -24.86 0.27
C TRP A 254 15.36 -25.16 1.67
N GLU A 255 15.10 -24.13 2.48
CA GLU A 255 14.52 -24.29 3.82
C GLU A 255 13.17 -25.02 3.76
N LEU A 256 12.26 -24.59 2.87
CA LEU A 256 10.94 -25.19 2.70
C LEU A 256 10.97 -26.66 2.23
N ARG A 257 12.06 -27.12 1.60
CA ARG A 257 12.23 -28.53 1.22
C ARG A 257 12.53 -29.41 2.43
N GLN A 258 13.27 -28.90 3.40
CA GLN A 258 13.62 -29.64 4.63
C GLN A 258 12.42 -29.77 5.58
N LEU A 259 11.48 -28.83 5.53
CA LEU A 259 10.30 -28.84 6.40
C LEU A 259 9.23 -29.85 5.94
N LYS A 260 8.37 -30.24 6.88
CA LYS A 260 7.22 -31.13 6.64
C LYS A 260 6.28 -30.56 5.57
N VAL A 261 5.61 -31.45 4.83
CA VAL A 261 4.71 -31.11 3.70
C VAL A 261 3.67 -30.07 4.09
N ILE A 262 3.10 -30.19 5.30
CA ILE A 262 2.19 -29.22 5.92
C ILE A 262 2.76 -28.89 7.31
N HIS A 263 3.05 -27.63 7.57
CA HIS A 263 3.53 -27.17 8.87
C HIS A 263 2.99 -25.77 9.19
N ARG A 264 2.86 -25.46 10.49
CA ARG A 264 2.45 -24.14 10.96
C ARG A 264 3.61 -23.16 10.80
N ALA A 265 3.33 -21.96 10.29
CA ALA A 265 4.28 -20.86 10.30
C ALA A 265 3.96 -19.90 11.46
N SER A 266 4.98 -19.41 12.15
CA SER A 266 4.81 -18.43 13.23
C SER A 266 4.30 -17.08 12.72
N ARG A 267 4.79 -16.65 11.55
CA ARG A 267 4.42 -15.39 10.89
C ARG A 267 4.31 -15.58 9.37
N PRO A 268 3.50 -14.77 8.67
CA PRO A 268 3.44 -14.81 7.21
C PRO A 268 4.78 -14.38 6.59
N SER A 269 5.27 -15.13 5.61
CA SER A 269 6.51 -14.75 4.88
C SER A 269 6.33 -13.53 3.97
N ARG A 270 5.07 -13.21 3.64
CA ARG A 270 4.65 -12.06 2.82
C ARG A 270 3.57 -11.26 3.53
N PRO A 271 3.93 -10.37 4.48
CA PRO A 271 2.95 -9.59 5.24
C PRO A 271 2.11 -8.67 4.34
N ASP A 272 2.69 -8.13 3.25
CA ASP A 272 2.02 -7.36 2.21
C ASP A 272 0.82 -8.13 1.63
N LYS A 273 1.08 -9.38 1.22
CA LYS A 273 0.11 -10.19 0.51
C LYS A 273 -0.93 -10.78 1.46
N ALA A 274 -0.49 -11.21 2.64
CA ALA A 274 -1.37 -11.76 3.66
C ALA A 274 -2.43 -10.74 4.09
N ARG A 275 -2.02 -9.49 4.37
CA ARG A 275 -2.93 -8.41 4.78
C ARG A 275 -3.98 -8.09 3.73
N ARG A 276 -3.58 -8.01 2.46
CA ARG A 276 -4.53 -7.81 1.33
C ARG A 276 -5.59 -8.90 1.24
N LEU A 277 -5.26 -10.11 1.70
CA LEU A 277 -6.16 -11.26 1.66
C LEU A 277 -6.95 -11.44 2.96
N GLY A 278 -6.87 -10.48 3.90
CA GLY A 278 -7.67 -10.44 5.11
C GLY A 278 -6.97 -10.95 6.38
N TYR A 279 -5.66 -11.25 6.33
CA TYR A 279 -4.90 -11.54 7.54
C TYR A 279 -4.75 -10.29 8.42
N LYS A 280 -4.92 -10.47 9.72
CA LYS A 280 -4.61 -9.46 10.74
C LYS A 280 -3.72 -10.10 11.80
N ALA A 281 -2.72 -9.36 12.27
CA ALA A 281 -1.80 -9.81 13.31
C ALA A 281 -2.46 -9.68 14.68
N LYS A 282 -3.40 -10.58 14.98
CA LYS A 282 -4.05 -10.71 16.28
C LYS A 282 -4.37 -12.17 16.56
N GLN A 283 -4.68 -12.49 17.81
CA GLN A 283 -5.05 -13.84 18.22
C GLN A 283 -6.27 -14.36 17.43
N GLY A 284 -6.26 -15.67 17.13
CA GLY A 284 -7.28 -16.35 16.32
C GLY A 284 -6.97 -16.42 14.82
N TYR A 285 -5.94 -15.72 14.32
CA TYR A 285 -5.40 -15.96 12.97
C TYR A 285 -4.20 -16.89 13.02
N VAL A 286 -4.12 -17.85 12.10
CA VAL A 286 -2.96 -18.73 11.94
C VAL A 286 -2.57 -18.90 10.47
N ILE A 287 -1.29 -19.13 10.24
CA ILE A 287 -0.73 -19.39 8.90
C ILE A 287 -0.19 -20.81 8.87
N TYR A 288 -0.54 -21.55 7.82
CA TYR A 288 0.06 -22.84 7.50
C TYR A 288 0.75 -22.77 6.15
N ARG A 289 1.94 -23.37 6.06
CA ARG A 289 2.67 -23.56 4.82
C ARG A 289 2.39 -24.96 4.29
N ILE A 290 2.25 -25.06 2.98
CA ILE A 290 2.07 -26.33 2.29
C ILE A 290 2.80 -26.36 0.95
N ARG A 291 3.42 -27.50 0.65
CA ARG A 291 3.92 -27.82 -0.69
C ARG A 291 2.95 -28.72 -1.46
N VAL A 292 2.73 -28.41 -2.72
CA VAL A 292 1.90 -29.20 -3.65
C VAL A 292 2.73 -29.55 -4.87
N ARG A 293 2.75 -30.84 -5.24
CA ARG A 293 3.52 -31.33 -6.39
C ARG A 293 3.03 -30.68 -7.68
N ARG A 294 3.97 -30.24 -8.52
CA ARG A 294 3.74 -29.69 -9.85
C ARG A 294 3.40 -30.80 -10.84
N GLY A 295 2.78 -30.42 -11.96
CA GLY A 295 2.45 -31.32 -13.06
C GLY A 295 0.96 -31.53 -13.26
N GLY A 296 0.62 -32.37 -14.24
CA GLY A 296 -0.74 -32.84 -14.50
C GLY A 296 -1.18 -33.94 -13.53
N ARG A 297 -2.36 -34.49 -13.76
CA ARG A 297 -2.89 -35.61 -12.97
C ARG A 297 -3.04 -36.83 -13.87
N LYS A 298 -2.18 -37.83 -13.70
CA LYS A 298 -2.34 -39.13 -14.35
C LYS A 298 -3.66 -39.77 -13.93
N ARG A 299 -4.39 -40.37 -14.88
CA ARG A 299 -5.58 -41.18 -14.54
C ARG A 299 -5.18 -42.37 -13.66
N PRO A 300 -5.88 -42.63 -12.55
CA PRO A 300 -5.67 -43.84 -11.76
C PRO A 300 -6.31 -45.03 -12.48
N SER A 301 -5.60 -45.60 -13.44
CA SER A 301 -5.99 -46.82 -14.14
C SER A 301 -4.88 -47.87 -13.96
N PRO A 302 -5.21 -49.09 -13.49
CA PRO A 302 -4.25 -50.17 -13.36
C PRO A 302 -3.52 -50.41 -14.68
N LYS A 303 -2.18 -50.40 -14.65
CA LYS A 303 -1.30 -50.54 -15.83
C LYS A 303 -1.56 -49.54 -16.97
N GLY A 304 -2.36 -48.49 -16.75
CA GLY A 304 -2.80 -47.57 -17.80
C GLY A 304 -3.85 -48.16 -18.75
N ALA A 305 -4.41 -49.33 -18.45
CA ALA A 305 -5.46 -49.96 -19.24
C ALA A 305 -6.83 -49.32 -18.94
N THR A 306 -7.38 -48.65 -19.94
CA THR A 306 -8.74 -48.07 -19.90
C THR A 306 -9.65 -48.78 -20.88
N TYR A 307 -10.87 -49.08 -20.46
CA TYR A 307 -11.88 -49.74 -21.30
C TYR A 307 -12.84 -48.72 -21.94
N GLY A 308 -13.52 -49.16 -22.99
CA GLY A 308 -14.53 -48.38 -23.71
C GLY A 308 -13.97 -47.52 -24.85
N LYS A 309 -14.74 -46.50 -25.24
CA LYS A 309 -14.50 -45.69 -26.44
C LYS A 309 -13.11 -45.00 -26.44
N PRO A 310 -12.43 -44.88 -27.60
CA PRO A 310 -11.10 -44.26 -27.71
C PRO A 310 -10.96 -42.87 -27.07
N THR A 311 -12.01 -42.04 -27.12
CA THR A 311 -12.03 -40.71 -26.47
C THR A 311 -11.72 -40.77 -24.96
N ASN A 312 -12.03 -41.88 -24.30
CA ASN A 312 -11.84 -42.06 -22.86
C ASN A 312 -10.48 -42.71 -22.52
N GLN A 313 -9.63 -43.02 -23.49
CA GLN A 313 -8.39 -43.78 -23.24
C GLN A 313 -7.18 -42.93 -22.81
N GLY A 314 -7.34 -41.60 -22.69
CA GLY A 314 -6.28 -40.71 -22.25
C GLY A 314 -5.83 -40.92 -20.79
N ILE A 315 -4.52 -41.13 -20.58
CA ILE A 315 -3.89 -41.35 -19.26
C ILE A 315 -3.05 -40.16 -18.78
N ASN A 316 -2.06 -39.74 -19.56
CA ASN A 316 -0.96 -38.88 -19.09
C ASN A 316 -1.23 -37.37 -19.24
N GLN A 317 -1.85 -36.95 -20.34
CA GLN A 317 -1.99 -35.53 -20.68
C GLN A 317 -3.17 -34.82 -19.97
N LEU A 318 -3.85 -35.51 -19.07
CA LEU A 318 -4.98 -34.97 -18.32
C LEU A 318 -4.54 -33.84 -17.36
N LYS A 319 -5.33 -32.76 -17.37
CA LYS A 319 -5.14 -31.61 -16.48
C LYS A 319 -6.20 -31.63 -15.40
N TYR A 320 -5.79 -31.40 -14.15
CA TYR A 320 -6.73 -31.35 -13.04
C TYR A 320 -7.59 -30.08 -13.11
N GLN A 321 -8.88 -30.20 -12.84
CA GLN A 321 -9.83 -29.10 -13.01
C GLN A 321 -9.62 -27.98 -11.98
N ARG A 322 -9.09 -28.30 -10.80
CA ARG A 322 -8.79 -27.33 -9.74
C ARG A 322 -7.32 -26.92 -9.81
N SER A 323 -7.04 -25.66 -9.48
CA SER A 323 -5.66 -25.18 -9.39
C SER A 323 -4.89 -25.85 -8.23
N LEU A 324 -3.55 -25.86 -8.33
CA LEU A 324 -2.68 -26.34 -7.25
C LEU A 324 -2.89 -25.56 -5.94
N ARG A 325 -3.23 -24.27 -6.04
CA ARG A 325 -3.57 -23.43 -4.88
C ARG A 325 -4.88 -23.86 -4.20
N SER A 326 -5.89 -24.31 -4.95
CA SER A 326 -7.11 -24.89 -4.37
C SER A 326 -6.81 -26.22 -3.67
N THR A 327 -5.93 -27.03 -4.28
CA THR A 327 -5.48 -28.29 -3.67
C THR A 327 -4.72 -28.04 -2.36
N ALA A 328 -3.92 -26.96 -2.31
CA ALA A 328 -3.25 -26.52 -1.10
C ALA A 328 -4.25 -26.16 0.01
N GLU A 329 -5.26 -25.33 -0.30
CA GLU A 329 -6.32 -24.94 0.63
C GLU A 329 -7.06 -26.17 1.19
N GLU A 330 -7.46 -27.11 0.32
CA GLU A 330 -8.18 -28.33 0.73
C GLU A 330 -7.35 -29.24 1.64
N ARG A 331 -6.07 -29.46 1.32
CA ARG A 331 -5.19 -30.31 2.14
C ARG A 331 -4.97 -29.71 3.52
N VAL A 332 -4.77 -28.40 3.61
CA VAL A 332 -4.63 -27.70 4.90
C VAL A 332 -5.96 -27.70 5.66
N GLY A 333 -7.09 -27.45 4.99
CA GLY A 333 -8.42 -27.48 5.60
C GLY A 333 -8.77 -28.84 6.20
N ARG A 334 -8.38 -29.95 5.55
CA ARG A 334 -8.52 -31.31 6.11
C ARG A 334 -7.62 -31.54 7.32
N ARG A 335 -6.36 -31.08 7.27
CA ARG A 335 -5.41 -31.22 8.39
C ARG A 335 -5.84 -30.41 9.62
N CYS A 336 -6.45 -29.25 9.40
CA CYS A 336 -6.88 -28.29 10.41
C CYS A 336 -8.42 -28.16 10.43
N ALA A 337 -9.12 -29.28 10.62
CA ALA A 337 -10.57 -29.37 10.41
C ALA A 337 -11.41 -28.45 11.32
N ASN A 338 -10.90 -28.12 12.51
CA ASN A 338 -11.52 -27.19 13.46
C ASN A 338 -11.39 -25.71 13.06
N LEU A 339 -10.45 -25.39 12.16
CA LEU A 339 -10.20 -24.02 11.69
C LEU A 339 -10.99 -23.71 10.41
N ARG A 340 -11.06 -22.42 10.06
CA ARG A 340 -11.71 -21.93 8.84
C ARG A 340 -10.69 -21.37 7.87
N VAL A 341 -10.63 -21.93 6.66
CA VAL A 341 -9.79 -21.38 5.59
C VAL A 341 -10.37 -20.04 5.11
N LEU A 342 -9.60 -18.97 5.29
CA LEU A 342 -9.96 -17.63 4.82
C LEU A 342 -9.54 -17.45 3.36
N ASN A 343 -8.24 -17.57 3.11
CA ASN A 343 -7.60 -17.38 1.80
C ASN A 343 -6.22 -18.08 1.78
N SER A 344 -5.51 -17.99 0.67
CA SER A 344 -4.13 -18.50 0.53
C SER A 344 -3.31 -17.62 -0.39
N TYR A 345 -1.99 -17.81 -0.50
CA TYR A 345 -1.17 -17.15 -1.52
C TYR A 345 0.09 -17.94 -1.83
N TRP A 346 0.64 -17.71 -3.01
CA TRP A 346 1.90 -18.31 -3.45
C TRP A 346 3.07 -17.66 -2.71
N ILE A 347 4.04 -18.48 -2.27
CA ILE A 347 5.26 -18.01 -1.61
C ILE A 347 6.53 -18.39 -2.37
N ASN A 348 6.56 -19.57 -3.01
CA ASN A 348 7.76 -20.07 -3.71
C ASN A 348 7.44 -21.23 -4.67
N GLN A 349 8.39 -21.61 -5.52
CA GLN A 349 8.33 -22.83 -6.34
C GLN A 349 9.72 -23.34 -6.70
N ASP A 350 9.85 -24.67 -6.81
CA ASP A 350 10.98 -25.35 -7.43
C ASP A 350 10.49 -26.17 -8.64
N SER A 351 11.34 -27.01 -9.23
CA SER A 351 10.97 -27.88 -10.36
C SER A 351 9.84 -28.86 -10.04
N THR A 352 9.76 -29.36 -8.81
CA THR A 352 8.86 -30.45 -8.39
C THR A 352 7.61 -29.97 -7.63
N TYR A 353 7.68 -28.85 -6.93
CA TYR A 353 6.68 -28.36 -5.98
C TYR A 353 6.38 -26.87 -6.16
N LYS A 354 5.14 -26.49 -5.82
CA LYS A 354 4.75 -25.11 -5.52
C LYS A 354 4.40 -25.00 -4.05
N TYR A 355 4.82 -23.90 -3.45
CA TYR A 355 4.65 -23.61 -2.03
C TYR A 355 3.61 -22.51 -1.85
N TYR A 356 2.73 -22.70 -0.89
CA TYR A 356 1.66 -21.77 -0.55
C TYR A 356 1.60 -21.53 0.96
N GLU A 357 1.21 -20.34 1.35
CA GLU A 357 0.72 -20.04 2.70
C GLU A 357 -0.81 -19.96 2.67
N VAL A 358 -1.45 -20.66 3.60
CA VAL A 358 -2.90 -20.67 3.78
C VAL A 358 -3.22 -19.94 5.08
N ILE A 359 -4.08 -18.94 4.99
CA ILE A 359 -4.57 -18.16 6.12
C ILE A 359 -5.79 -18.88 6.68
N LEU A 360 -5.73 -19.27 7.95
CA LEU A 360 -6.87 -19.82 8.68
C LEU A 360 -7.26 -18.92 9.84
N VAL A 361 -8.52 -19.08 10.24
CA VAL A 361 -9.12 -18.38 11.36
C VAL A 361 -9.72 -19.41 12.32
N ASP A 362 -9.50 -19.22 13.60
CA ASP A 362 -10.14 -19.99 14.67
C ASP A 362 -11.53 -19.39 14.99
N PRO A 363 -12.64 -20.09 14.68
CA PRO A 363 -13.98 -19.58 14.94
C PRO A 363 -14.37 -19.58 16.43
N GLN A 364 -13.62 -20.29 17.30
CA GLN A 364 -13.89 -20.35 18.74
C GLN A 364 -13.21 -19.22 19.51
N HIS A 365 -12.20 -18.57 18.92
CA HIS A 365 -11.44 -17.52 19.60
C HIS A 365 -12.25 -16.22 19.81
N LYS A 366 -12.27 -15.68 21.04
CA LYS A 366 -13.03 -14.46 21.41
C LYS A 366 -12.69 -13.25 20.53
N ALA A 367 -11.41 -13.04 20.21
CA ALA A 367 -10.94 -11.95 19.36
C ALA A 367 -11.45 -12.01 17.90
N ILE A 368 -11.90 -13.18 17.43
CA ILE A 368 -12.54 -13.35 16.13
C ILE A 368 -14.04 -13.14 16.24
N ARG A 369 -14.68 -13.74 17.25
CA ARG A 369 -16.13 -13.67 17.45
C ARG A 369 -16.62 -12.24 17.72
N ARG A 370 -15.82 -11.44 18.43
CA ARG A 370 -16.14 -10.04 18.78
C ARG A 370 -15.83 -9.04 17.66
N ASP A 371 -15.03 -9.40 16.66
CA ASP A 371 -14.66 -8.47 15.58
C ASP A 371 -15.69 -8.49 14.45
N PRO A 372 -16.48 -7.41 14.27
CA PRO A 372 -17.54 -7.37 13.26
C PRO A 372 -17.03 -7.50 11.81
N ARG A 373 -15.73 -7.28 11.56
CA ARG A 373 -15.14 -7.36 10.21
C ARG A 373 -14.90 -8.81 9.76
N ILE A 374 -14.77 -9.76 10.69
CA ILE A 374 -14.45 -11.17 10.38
C ILE A 374 -15.42 -12.17 10.99
N ASN A 375 -16.22 -11.79 11.99
CA ASN A 375 -17.13 -12.69 12.72
C ASN A 375 -18.09 -13.47 11.80
N TRP A 376 -18.39 -12.97 10.59
CA TRP A 376 -19.14 -13.70 9.57
C TRP A 376 -18.60 -15.12 9.36
N ILE A 377 -17.28 -15.34 9.40
CA ILE A 377 -16.66 -16.65 9.13
C ILE A 377 -16.98 -17.71 10.18
N VAL A 378 -17.46 -17.28 11.36
CA VAL A 378 -17.82 -18.14 12.49
C VAL A 378 -19.11 -18.91 12.20
N ASN A 379 -20.01 -18.36 11.39
CA ASN A 379 -21.32 -18.96 11.12
C ASN A 379 -21.17 -20.37 10.51
N PRO A 380 -22.06 -21.31 10.86
CA PRO A 380 -21.97 -22.70 10.42
C PRO A 380 -22.02 -22.84 8.88
N VAL A 381 -22.68 -21.94 8.16
CA VAL A 381 -22.70 -21.94 6.69
C VAL A 381 -21.30 -21.80 6.05
N HIS A 382 -20.30 -21.36 6.82
CA HIS A 382 -18.92 -21.19 6.39
C HIS A 382 -17.98 -22.35 6.79
N LYS A 383 -18.48 -23.51 7.26
CA LYS A 383 -17.63 -24.71 7.43
C LYS A 383 -17.07 -25.18 6.09
N HIS A 384 -15.79 -25.58 6.05
CA HIS A 384 -15.15 -26.18 4.88
C HIS A 384 -15.42 -25.47 3.54
N ARG A 385 -15.19 -24.14 3.51
CA ARG A 385 -15.36 -23.31 2.30
C ARG A 385 -14.42 -23.75 1.17
N GLU A 386 -13.22 -24.21 1.52
CA GLU A 386 -12.22 -24.76 0.62
C GLU A 386 -12.74 -26.01 -0.10
N ALA A 387 -13.39 -26.94 0.61
CA ALA A 387 -13.94 -28.16 0.00
C ALA A 387 -15.08 -27.87 -1.00
N ARG A 388 -15.86 -26.81 -0.74
CA ARG A 388 -16.97 -26.34 -1.59
C ARG A 388 -16.53 -25.36 -2.69
N GLY A 389 -15.24 -25.02 -2.76
CA GLY A 389 -14.72 -24.06 -3.74
C GLY A 389 -15.30 -22.64 -3.57
N LEU A 390 -15.48 -22.19 -2.33
CA LEU A 390 -15.99 -20.86 -1.97
C LEU A 390 -14.89 -19.86 -1.60
N THR A 391 -13.64 -20.30 -1.54
CA THR A 391 -12.47 -19.43 -1.45
C THR A 391 -12.27 -18.64 -2.75
N ALA A 392 -11.46 -17.58 -2.73
CA ALA A 392 -11.16 -16.80 -3.94
C ALA A 392 -10.58 -17.69 -5.07
N THR A 393 -9.69 -18.60 -4.71
CA THR A 393 -9.11 -19.59 -5.63
C THR A 393 -10.17 -20.55 -6.17
N GLY A 394 -11.03 -21.10 -5.31
CA GLY A 394 -12.10 -22.02 -5.70
C GLY A 394 -13.11 -21.36 -6.65
N LYS A 395 -13.54 -20.14 -6.34
CA LYS A 395 -14.45 -19.35 -7.21
C LYS A 395 -13.86 -19.12 -8.60
N LYS A 396 -12.56 -18.80 -8.68
CA LYS A 396 -11.84 -18.65 -9.96
C LYS A 396 -11.82 -19.97 -10.75
N SER A 397 -11.48 -21.09 -10.12
CA SER A 397 -11.49 -22.41 -10.78
C SER A 397 -12.88 -22.85 -11.24
N ARG A 398 -13.94 -22.37 -10.59
CA ARG A 398 -15.33 -22.62 -11.01
C ARG A 398 -15.78 -21.76 -12.19
N GLY A 399 -14.97 -20.80 -12.62
CA GLY A 399 -15.33 -19.84 -13.67
C GLY A 399 -16.52 -18.98 -13.25
N LEU A 400 -16.57 -18.50 -12.00
CA LEU A 400 -17.59 -17.54 -11.57
C LEU A 400 -17.16 -16.13 -11.96
N GLY A 401 -17.99 -15.42 -12.72
CA GLY A 401 -17.71 -14.08 -13.21
C GLY A 401 -18.98 -13.39 -13.73
N LYS A 402 -18.82 -12.30 -14.48
CA LYS A 402 -19.90 -11.50 -15.06
C LYS A 402 -19.69 -11.30 -16.56
N GLY A 403 -20.78 -11.21 -17.33
CA GLY A 403 -20.76 -11.03 -18.79
C GLY A 403 -20.94 -12.32 -19.59
N HIS A 404 -21.03 -12.19 -20.91
CA HIS A 404 -21.42 -13.27 -21.84
C HIS A 404 -20.59 -14.56 -21.70
N ARG A 405 -19.30 -14.45 -21.34
CA ARG A 405 -18.40 -15.60 -21.14
C ARG A 405 -18.76 -16.48 -19.94
N TYR A 406 -19.65 -16.03 -19.05
CA TYR A 406 -20.00 -16.71 -17.81
C TYR A 406 -21.44 -17.22 -17.77
N ASN A 407 -22.22 -17.08 -18.85
CA ASN A 407 -23.64 -17.47 -18.91
C ASN A 407 -23.89 -18.90 -18.43
N LYS A 408 -22.96 -19.83 -18.71
CA LYS A 408 -23.06 -21.25 -18.34
C LYS A 408 -22.51 -21.57 -16.94
N THR A 409 -21.98 -20.60 -16.20
CA THR A 409 -21.26 -20.83 -14.94
C THR A 409 -21.64 -19.91 -13.78
N THR A 410 -22.30 -18.76 -14.02
CA THR A 410 -22.61 -17.74 -13.00
C THR A 410 -23.25 -18.29 -11.71
N ALA A 411 -24.27 -19.15 -11.84
CA ALA A 411 -24.95 -19.78 -10.69
C ALA A 411 -24.35 -21.15 -10.29
N GLY A 412 -23.28 -21.57 -10.97
CA GLY A 412 -22.67 -22.89 -10.91
C GLY A 412 -23.04 -23.75 -12.12
N ARG A 413 -22.02 -24.30 -12.80
CA ARG A 413 -22.17 -25.07 -14.06
C ARG A 413 -23.29 -26.11 -14.04
N ARG A 414 -23.36 -26.94 -13.00
CA ARG A 414 -24.39 -27.98 -12.88
C ARG A 414 -25.79 -27.41 -12.64
N LYS A 415 -25.90 -26.33 -11.86
CA LYS A 415 -27.19 -25.65 -11.60
C LYS A 415 -27.74 -25.03 -12.88
N THR A 416 -26.89 -24.32 -13.63
CA THR A 416 -27.30 -23.74 -14.92
C THR A 416 -27.66 -24.81 -15.94
N TRP A 417 -26.85 -25.88 -16.04
CA TRP A 417 -27.17 -27.01 -16.91
C TRP A 417 -28.53 -27.64 -16.55
N LYS A 418 -28.78 -27.91 -15.26
CA LYS A 418 -30.07 -28.45 -14.80
C LYS A 418 -31.22 -27.52 -15.21
N LYS A 419 -31.14 -26.22 -14.95
CA LYS A 419 -32.16 -25.24 -15.33
C LYS A 419 -32.54 -25.34 -16.82
N HIS A 420 -31.56 -25.46 -17.71
CA HIS A 420 -31.81 -25.47 -19.16
C HIS A 420 -32.28 -26.82 -19.70
N ASN A 421 -32.06 -27.90 -18.95
CA ASN A 421 -32.44 -29.26 -19.34
C ASN A 421 -33.64 -29.78 -18.54
N THR A 422 -34.22 -28.97 -17.65
CA THR A 422 -35.45 -29.31 -16.94
C THR A 422 -36.64 -29.04 -17.86
N LEU A 423 -37.39 -30.09 -18.19
CA LEU A 423 -38.70 -29.97 -18.83
C LEU A 423 -39.65 -29.23 -17.88
N SER A 424 -40.17 -28.09 -18.33
CA SER A 424 -41.11 -27.28 -17.57
C SER A 424 -42.53 -27.53 -18.08
N LEU A 425 -43.33 -28.22 -17.28
CA LEU A 425 -44.74 -28.51 -17.59
C LEU A 425 -45.62 -27.61 -16.73
N TRP A 426 -46.14 -26.55 -17.33
CA TRP A 426 -47.08 -25.64 -16.66
C TRP A 426 -48.47 -26.26 -16.63
N ARG A 427 -49.26 -25.89 -15.61
CA ARG A 427 -50.64 -26.37 -15.45
C ARG A 427 -51.52 -25.97 -16.64
N TYR A 428 -51.26 -24.80 -17.22
CA TYR A 428 -51.88 -24.28 -18.42
C TYR A 428 -50.77 -23.95 -19.40
N ARG A 429 -50.90 -24.40 -20.65
CA ARG A 429 -49.88 -24.23 -21.70
C ARG A 429 -50.11 -22.98 -22.50
#